data_AF-A0AA38GBB8-F1
#
_entry.id   AF-A0AA38GBB8-F1
#
_cell.length_a   1.000
_cell.length_b   1.000
_cell.length_c   1.000
_cell.angle_alpha   90.00
_cell.angle_beta   90.00
_cell.angle_gamma   90.00
#
_symmetry.space_group_name_H-M   'P 1'
#
loop_
_entity.id
_entity.type
_entity.pdbx_description
1 polymer ?
#
loop_
_entity_poly.entity_id
_entity_poly.type
_entity_poly.pdbx_seq_one_letter_code
_entity_poly.pdbx_strand_id
1 'polypeptide(L)'
;EELYGRPVTVADRETVEQEAEVILEQAQTSDIAFLVVGDPFGATTHSDILIRARKMGVEVKVIHNASVMNAVGICGLQLYRFGEAVSIPFFTETWKPDSFYDKIKGNKLLGLHTLCLLDIRVKEPSIESLCRGKKVYEPPKFMTINTAIEQLLMIEDNRAES
;
A
#
# COMPACT_ATOMS: atom_id res chain seq x y z
N GLU A 1 23.71 0.17 4.43
CA GLU A 1 24.72 0.53 3.41
C GLU A 1 25.90 -0.45 3.39
N GLU A 2 26.41 -0.86 4.56
CA GLU A 2 27.50 -1.83 4.69
C GLU A 2 27.25 -3.17 3.95
N LEU A 3 26.01 -3.67 3.98
CA LEU A 3 25.61 -4.88 3.25
C LEU A 3 25.72 -4.75 1.72
N TYR A 4 25.49 -3.55 1.17
CA TYR A 4 25.44 -3.31 -0.27
C TYR A 4 26.72 -2.69 -0.84
N GLY A 5 27.62 -2.20 0.02
CA GLY A 5 28.83 -1.49 -0.39
C GLY A 5 28.57 -0.22 -1.20
N ARG A 6 27.34 0.32 -1.13
CA ARG A 6 26.87 1.49 -1.87
C ARG A 6 25.98 2.37 -0.99
N PRO A 7 25.95 3.69 -1.21
CA PRO A 7 25.02 4.58 -0.54
C PRO A 7 23.58 4.23 -0.94
N VAL A 8 22.66 4.29 0.02
CA VAL A 8 21.23 4.02 -0.19
C VAL A 8 20.44 5.27 0.14
N THR A 9 19.79 5.85 -0.87
CA THR A 9 18.92 7.00 -0.70
C THR A 9 17.52 6.53 -0.33
N VAL A 10 16.98 7.03 0.80
CA VAL A 10 15.59 6.77 1.19
C VAL A 10 14.67 7.55 0.25
N ALA A 11 13.87 6.84 -0.54
CA ALA A 11 12.80 7.43 -1.34
C ALA A 11 11.52 7.45 -0.49
N ASP A 12 11.00 8.63 -0.18
CA ASP A 12 9.72 8.74 0.53
C ASP A 12 8.54 8.81 -0.44
N ARG A 13 7.33 8.88 0.11
CA ARG A 13 6.10 8.84 -0.69
C ARG A 13 6.02 9.97 -1.70
N GLU A 14 6.49 11.16 -1.35
CA GLU A 14 6.50 12.32 -2.27
C GLU A 14 7.47 12.04 -3.42
N THR A 15 8.68 11.54 -3.12
CA THR A 15 9.64 11.14 -4.15
C THR A 15 9.09 10.05 -5.09
N VAL A 16 8.37 9.06 -4.55
CA VAL A 16 7.90 7.90 -5.30
C VAL A 16 6.63 8.18 -6.11
N GLU A 17 5.70 8.97 -5.59
CA GLU A 17 4.41 9.22 -6.25
C GLU A 17 4.43 10.50 -7.11
N GLN A 18 5.13 11.54 -6.65
CA GLN A 18 5.14 12.86 -7.31
C GLN A 18 6.43 13.09 -8.10
N GLU A 19 7.59 12.75 -7.54
CA GLU A 19 8.90 13.05 -8.15
C GLU A 19 9.56 11.83 -8.81
N ALA A 20 8.77 10.80 -9.17
CA ALA A 20 9.28 9.58 -9.81
C ALA A 20 10.10 9.87 -11.08
N GLU A 21 9.82 10.98 -11.74
CA GLU A 21 10.55 11.45 -12.92
C GLU A 21 12.03 11.67 -12.62
N VAL A 22 12.41 12.16 -11.43
CA VAL A 22 13.82 12.36 -11.04
C VAL A 22 14.58 11.04 -11.04
N ILE A 23 13.94 9.96 -10.56
CA ILE A 23 14.51 8.61 -10.55
C ILE A 23 14.67 8.09 -11.99
N LEU A 24 13.67 8.34 -12.84
CA LEU A 24 13.64 7.86 -14.22
C LEU A 24 14.57 8.64 -15.15
N GLU A 25 14.76 9.94 -14.94
CA GLU A 25 15.72 10.76 -15.68
C GLU A 25 17.16 10.27 -15.43
N GLN A 26 17.50 9.99 -14.17
CA GLN A 26 18.81 9.40 -13.84
C GLN A 26 18.97 8.02 -14.48
N ALA A 27 17.90 7.22 -14.54
CA ALA A 27 17.89 5.89 -15.15
C ALA A 27 18.09 5.89 -16.68
N GLN A 28 18.02 7.05 -17.36
CA GLN A 28 18.38 7.13 -18.79
C GLN A 28 19.89 7.05 -19.03
N THR A 29 20.70 7.39 -18.03
CA THR A 29 22.16 7.50 -18.16
C THR A 29 22.93 6.56 -17.24
N SER A 30 22.28 5.99 -16.22
CA SER A 30 22.89 5.16 -15.19
C SER A 30 21.97 4.01 -14.78
N ASP A 31 22.57 2.92 -14.30
CA ASP A 31 21.81 1.81 -13.72
C ASP A 31 21.26 2.19 -12.33
N ILE A 32 19.94 2.28 -12.22
CA ILE A 32 19.24 2.63 -10.98
C ILE A 32 18.50 1.42 -10.42
N ALA A 33 18.66 1.16 -9.12
CA ALA A 33 17.92 0.13 -8.40
C ALA A 33 16.90 0.77 -7.45
N PHE A 34 15.63 0.40 -7.60
CA PHE A 34 14.55 0.84 -6.72
C PHE A 34 14.14 -0.30 -5.78
N LEU A 35 14.46 -0.15 -4.49
CA LEU A 35 14.24 -1.18 -3.48
C LEU A 35 12.89 -0.97 -2.78
N VAL A 36 12.07 -2.02 -2.73
CA VAL A 36 10.72 -2.00 -2.15
C VAL A 36 10.56 -3.14 -1.16
N VAL A 37 9.64 -2.97 -0.20
CA VAL A 37 9.32 -4.03 0.76
C VAL A 37 8.42 -5.06 0.10
N GLY A 38 8.79 -6.33 0.20
CA GLY A 38 8.03 -7.44 -0.39
C GLY A 38 8.22 -7.52 -1.91
N ASP A 39 7.13 -7.81 -2.62
CA ASP A 39 7.13 -7.90 -4.08
C ASP A 39 6.68 -6.56 -4.71
N PRO A 40 7.36 -6.08 -5.77
CA PRO A 40 7.00 -4.83 -6.44
C PRO A 40 5.55 -4.75 -6.94
N PHE A 41 4.88 -5.87 -7.21
CA PHE A 41 3.50 -5.90 -7.73
C PHE A 41 2.51 -6.60 -6.81
N GLY A 42 2.95 -7.08 -5.65
CA GLY A 42 2.10 -7.85 -4.74
C GLY A 42 0.93 -7.06 -4.14
N ALA A 43 1.18 -5.82 -3.70
CA ALA A 43 0.17 -4.97 -3.06
C ALA A 43 0.63 -3.49 -3.02
N THR A 44 1.26 -3.02 -4.10
CA THR A 44 1.87 -1.67 -4.13
C THR A 44 1.37 -0.87 -5.33
N THR A 45 1.61 0.44 -5.31
CA THR A 45 1.30 1.36 -6.40
C THR A 45 2.42 1.46 -7.45
N HIS A 46 3.49 0.65 -7.35
CA HIS A 46 4.70 0.79 -8.17
C HIS A 46 4.51 0.41 -9.65
N SER A 47 3.34 -0.12 -10.03
CA SER A 47 2.98 -0.31 -11.45
C SER A 47 2.98 1.01 -12.22
N ASP A 48 2.68 2.14 -11.58
CA ASP A 48 2.72 3.45 -12.22
C ASP A 48 4.14 3.85 -12.66
N ILE A 49 5.16 3.57 -11.83
CA ILE A 49 6.57 3.80 -12.17
C ILE A 49 6.96 3.03 -13.44
N LEU A 50 6.53 1.78 -13.57
CA LEU A 50 6.82 0.97 -14.75
C LEU A 50 6.21 1.59 -16.03
N ILE A 51 4.98 2.12 -15.92
CA ILE A 51 4.31 2.79 -17.04
C ILE A 51 5.06 4.06 -17.44
N ARG A 52 5.46 4.89 -16.47
CA ARG A 52 6.23 6.12 -16.73
C ARG A 52 7.61 5.80 -17.35
N ALA A 53 8.31 4.81 -16.82
CA ALA A 53 9.61 4.37 -17.35
C ALA A 53 9.52 3.97 -18.83
N ARG A 54 8.51 3.18 -19.20
CA ARG A 54 8.28 2.80 -20.61
C ARG A 54 8.01 4.00 -21.50
N LYS A 55 7.23 4.98 -21.04
CA LYS A 55 6.96 6.22 -21.80
C LYS A 55 8.23 7.04 -22.04
N MET A 56 9.19 6.98 -21.11
CA MET A 56 10.49 7.65 -21.21
C MET A 56 11.56 6.82 -21.93
N GLY A 57 11.21 5.62 -22.44
CA GLY A 57 12.16 4.74 -23.12
C GLY A 57 13.20 4.09 -22.19
N VAL A 58 12.97 4.10 -20.87
CA VAL A 58 13.84 3.46 -19.88
C VAL A 58 13.54 1.97 -19.83
N GLU A 59 14.57 1.14 -19.99
CA GLU A 59 14.45 -0.30 -19.81
C GLU A 59 14.30 -0.65 -18.32
N VAL A 60 13.29 -1.45 -17.97
CA VAL A 60 13.03 -1.84 -16.59
C VAL A 60 13.09 -3.35 -16.45
N LYS A 61 13.92 -3.81 -15.51
CA LYS A 61 13.97 -5.21 -15.08
C LYS A 61 13.33 -5.35 -13.71
N VAL A 62 12.30 -6.19 -13.61
CA VAL A 62 11.62 -6.49 -12.35
C VAL A 62 12.28 -7.70 -11.70
N ILE A 63 12.60 -7.59 -10.41
CA ILE A 63 13.09 -8.69 -9.58
C ILE A 63 12.03 -8.98 -8.52
N HIS A 64 11.42 -10.15 -8.61
CA HIS A 64 10.33 -10.57 -7.72
C HIS A 64 10.84 -11.04 -6.35
N ASN A 65 9.94 -11.00 -5.35
CA ASN A 65 10.22 -11.48 -3.99
C ASN A 65 8.95 -12.06 -3.33
N ALA A 66 9.05 -12.45 -2.06
CA ALA A 66 7.91 -12.85 -1.25
C ALA A 66 6.94 -11.67 -1.04
N SER A 67 5.64 -11.97 -0.94
CA SER A 67 4.57 -10.98 -0.77
C SER A 67 3.63 -11.41 0.36
N VAL A 68 3.01 -10.48 1.07
CA VAL A 68 1.95 -10.83 2.03
C VAL A 68 0.82 -11.63 1.37
N MET A 69 0.58 -11.40 0.07
CA MET A 69 -0.42 -12.11 -0.73
C MET A 69 -0.18 -13.62 -0.81
N ASN A 70 1.08 -14.07 -0.79
CA ASN A 70 1.41 -15.50 -0.79
C ASN A 70 1.76 -16.01 0.62
N ALA A 71 2.37 -15.18 1.46
CA ALA A 71 2.77 -15.54 2.82
C ALA A 71 1.59 -15.84 3.74
N VAL A 72 0.39 -15.28 3.48
CA VAL A 72 -0.84 -15.56 4.26
C VAL A 72 -1.22 -17.06 4.28
N GLY A 73 -0.66 -17.87 3.36
CA GLY A 73 -0.83 -19.32 3.39
C GLY A 73 -0.38 -19.97 4.72
N ILE A 74 0.46 -19.30 5.51
CA ILE A 74 0.85 -19.74 6.86
C ILE A 74 -0.35 -19.92 7.81
N CYS A 75 -1.49 -19.27 7.53
CA CYS A 75 -2.73 -19.44 8.29
C CYS A 75 -3.38 -20.82 8.09
N GLY A 76 -2.83 -21.69 7.22
CA GLY A 76 -3.39 -22.99 6.88
C GLY A 76 -4.59 -22.91 5.92
N LEU A 77 -4.95 -21.71 5.50
CA LEU A 77 -5.99 -21.46 4.50
C LEU A 77 -5.44 -21.69 3.10
N GLN A 78 -6.25 -22.29 2.24
CA GLN A 78 -5.89 -22.56 0.86
C GLN A 78 -5.84 -21.24 0.08
N LEU A 79 -4.67 -20.89 -0.48
CA LEU A 79 -4.48 -19.64 -1.22
C LEU A 79 -5.47 -19.49 -2.39
N TYR A 80 -5.82 -20.58 -3.08
CA TYR A 80 -6.79 -20.56 -4.17
C TYR A 80 -8.24 -20.31 -3.72
N ARG A 81 -8.51 -20.32 -2.40
CA ARG A 81 -9.81 -19.96 -1.82
C ARG A 81 -9.86 -18.51 -1.34
N PHE A 82 -8.83 -17.70 -1.57
CA PHE A 82 -8.91 -16.25 -1.35
C PHE A 82 -9.58 -15.57 -2.55
N GLY A 83 -10.57 -14.73 -2.26
CA GLY A 83 -11.25 -13.89 -3.24
C GLY A 83 -10.55 -12.54 -3.42
N GLU A 84 -11.31 -11.50 -3.74
CA GLU A 84 -10.76 -10.15 -3.91
C GLU A 84 -10.15 -9.66 -2.58
N ALA A 85 -8.87 -9.29 -2.58
CA ALA A 85 -8.24 -8.65 -1.43
C ALA A 85 -8.76 -7.22 -1.25
N VAL A 86 -8.85 -6.75 -0.01
CA VAL A 86 -9.40 -5.43 0.32
C VAL A 86 -8.41 -4.61 1.12
N SER A 87 -8.48 -3.28 1.00
CA SER A 87 -7.74 -2.35 1.84
C SER A 87 -8.70 -1.66 2.81
N ILE A 88 -8.41 -1.71 4.11
CA ILE A 88 -9.19 -1.05 5.16
C ILE A 88 -8.50 0.26 5.53
N PRO A 89 -9.00 1.43 5.08
CA PRO A 89 -8.40 2.72 5.37
C PRO A 89 -8.70 3.18 6.80
N PHE A 90 -7.86 4.03 7.38
CA PHE A 90 -8.20 4.72 8.63
C PHE A 90 -9.37 5.68 8.43
N PHE A 91 -10.38 5.57 9.30
CA PHE A 91 -11.47 6.53 9.35
C PHE A 91 -11.00 7.88 9.91
N THR A 92 -11.65 8.94 9.42
CA THR A 92 -11.59 10.27 10.02
C THR A 92 -12.99 10.68 10.50
N GLU A 93 -13.10 11.82 11.17
CA GLU A 93 -14.40 12.33 11.62
C GLU A 93 -15.38 12.55 10.47
N THR A 94 -14.86 12.99 9.32
CA THR A 94 -15.65 13.37 8.13
C THR A 94 -15.60 12.35 7.00
N TRP A 95 -14.71 11.35 7.07
CA TRP A 95 -14.51 10.37 6.00
C TRP A 95 -14.44 8.95 6.55
N LYS A 96 -15.51 8.19 6.31
CA LYS A 96 -15.70 6.81 6.77
C LYS A 96 -16.22 5.95 5.62
N PRO A 97 -15.37 5.63 4.62
CA PRO A 97 -15.81 4.80 3.49
C PRO A 97 -16.12 3.39 3.97
N ASP A 98 -17.10 2.74 3.37
CA ASP A 98 -17.53 1.38 3.73
C ASP A 98 -17.54 0.42 2.53
N SER A 99 -17.10 0.86 1.36
CA SER A 99 -17.12 0.06 0.12
C SER A 99 -16.29 -1.23 0.18
N PHE A 100 -15.28 -1.31 1.05
CA PHE A 100 -14.53 -2.55 1.27
C PHE A 100 -15.38 -3.61 1.98
N TYR A 101 -16.42 -3.21 2.71
CA TYR A 101 -17.35 -4.11 3.38
C TYR A 101 -18.12 -4.98 2.38
N ASP A 102 -18.60 -4.35 1.30
CA ASP A 102 -19.33 -5.04 0.23
C ASP A 102 -18.50 -6.14 -0.44
N LYS A 103 -17.19 -5.92 -0.58
CA LYS A 103 -16.25 -6.92 -1.12
C LYS A 103 -16.03 -8.08 -0.16
N ILE A 104 -15.89 -7.79 1.15
CA ILE A 104 -15.80 -8.83 2.19
C ILE A 104 -17.08 -9.68 2.18
N LYS A 105 -18.25 -9.02 2.13
CA LYS A 105 -19.56 -9.67 2.04
C LYS A 105 -19.67 -10.53 0.78
N GLY A 106 -19.26 -10.00 -0.37
CA GLY A 106 -19.24 -10.72 -1.65
C GLY A 106 -18.40 -12.00 -1.60
N ASN A 107 -17.17 -11.91 -1.11
CA ASN A 107 -16.32 -13.09 -0.92
C ASN A 107 -16.96 -14.12 0.02
N LYS A 108 -17.52 -13.66 1.15
CA LYS A 108 -18.20 -14.54 2.12
C LYS A 108 -19.39 -15.29 1.49
N LEU A 109 -20.23 -14.60 0.71
CA LEU A 109 -21.36 -15.21 0.00
C LEU A 109 -20.93 -16.29 -1.00
N LEU A 110 -19.73 -16.13 -1.58
CA LEU A 110 -19.13 -17.10 -2.50
C LEU A 110 -18.32 -18.20 -1.77
N GLY A 111 -18.26 -18.19 -0.44
CA GLY A 111 -17.48 -19.15 0.35
C GLY A 111 -15.95 -18.97 0.22
N LEU A 112 -15.50 -17.76 -0.10
CA LEU A 112 -14.09 -17.37 -0.25
C LEU A 112 -13.57 -16.66 1.01
N HIS A 113 -12.27 -16.76 1.24
CA HIS A 113 -11.54 -15.99 2.23
C HIS A 113 -11.23 -14.59 1.69
N THR A 114 -11.10 -13.61 2.59
CA THR A 114 -10.71 -12.25 2.24
C THR A 114 -9.43 -11.89 2.97
N LEU A 115 -8.40 -11.50 2.21
CA LEU A 115 -7.21 -10.87 2.80
C LEU A 115 -7.49 -9.37 2.96
N CYS A 116 -7.49 -8.89 4.20
CA CYS A 116 -7.67 -7.49 4.53
C CYS A 116 -6.31 -6.83 4.78
N LEU A 117 -5.86 -6.00 3.86
CA LEU A 117 -4.69 -5.14 4.00
C LEU A 117 -5.07 -3.93 4.86
N LEU A 118 -4.25 -3.63 5.86
CA LEU A 118 -4.52 -2.56 6.82
C LEU A 118 -3.75 -1.29 6.45
N ASP A 119 -4.38 -0.14 6.67
CA ASP A 119 -3.81 1.15 6.29
C ASP A 119 -2.50 1.48 7.00
N ILE A 120 -1.64 2.21 6.29
CA ILE A 120 -0.37 2.71 6.80
C ILE A 120 -0.25 4.18 6.41
N ARG A 121 -0.13 5.05 7.41
CA ARG A 121 0.11 6.48 7.22
C ARG A 121 1.55 6.79 7.57
N VAL A 122 2.39 6.98 6.56
CA VAL A 122 3.81 7.35 6.72
C VAL A 122 4.01 8.76 6.20
N LYS A 123 4.52 9.67 7.03
CA LYS A 123 4.84 11.05 6.66
C LYS A 123 3.68 11.77 5.93
N GLU A 124 2.45 11.60 6.38
CA GLU A 124 1.38 12.45 5.89
C GLU A 124 1.56 13.86 6.50
N PRO A 125 1.57 14.93 5.68
CA PRO A 125 1.59 16.28 6.22
C PRO A 125 0.27 16.54 6.94
N SER A 126 0.32 17.04 8.18
CA SER A 126 -0.93 17.34 8.89
C SER A 126 -1.69 18.46 8.16
N ILE A 127 -3.03 18.39 8.18
CA ILE A 127 -3.88 19.41 7.54
C ILE A 127 -3.50 20.82 8.03
N GLU A 128 -3.21 20.94 9.33
CA GLU A 128 -2.78 22.20 9.95
C GLU A 128 -1.41 22.68 9.43
N SER A 129 -0.49 21.75 9.15
CA SER A 129 0.82 22.02 8.56
C SER A 129 0.74 22.51 7.12
N LEU A 130 -0.17 21.94 6.32
CA LEU A 130 -0.45 22.37 4.95
C LEU A 130 -1.03 23.79 4.93
N CYS A 131 -1.98 24.09 5.82
CA CYS A 131 -2.58 25.43 5.93
C CYS A 131 -1.60 26.51 6.41
N ARG A 132 -0.56 26.15 7.17
CA ARG A 132 0.46 27.07 7.69
C ARG A 132 1.75 27.13 6.87
N GLY A 133 1.82 26.42 5.73
CA GLY A 133 2.99 26.42 4.86
C GLY A 133 4.25 25.78 5.46
N LYS A 134 4.11 25.00 6.54
CA LYS A 134 5.22 24.37 7.24
C LYS A 134 4.93 22.87 7.34
N LYS A 135 5.52 22.07 6.46
CA LYS A 135 5.33 20.61 6.42
C LYS A 135 5.90 19.98 7.71
N VAL A 136 5.05 19.76 8.72
CA VAL A 136 5.37 18.88 9.86
C VAL A 136 4.80 17.51 9.55
N TYR A 137 5.67 16.51 9.56
CA TYR A 137 5.31 15.12 9.31
C TYR A 137 4.97 14.44 10.62
N GLU A 138 3.83 13.77 10.67
CA GLU A 138 3.48 12.91 11.79
C GLU A 138 4.33 11.62 11.79
N PRO A 139 4.57 11.02 12.98
CA PRO A 139 5.23 9.72 13.04
C PRO A 139 4.42 8.66 12.28
N PRO A 140 5.09 7.64 11.69
CA PRO A 140 4.40 6.59 10.97
C PRO A 140 3.35 5.89 11.85
N LYS A 141 2.13 5.80 11.35
CA LYS A 141 1.01 5.14 12.03
C LYS A 141 0.56 3.93 11.22
N PHE A 142 0.65 2.76 11.84
CA PHE A 142 0.19 1.49 11.27
C PHE A 142 -1.14 1.12 11.93
N MET A 143 -2.14 0.78 11.13
CA MET A 143 -3.42 0.33 11.67
C MET A 143 -3.25 -1.01 12.39
N THR A 144 -3.82 -1.10 13.59
CA THR A 144 -3.87 -2.35 14.35
C THR A 144 -5.08 -3.19 13.92
N ILE A 145 -5.01 -4.49 14.17
CA ILE A 145 -6.14 -5.40 13.96
C ILE A 145 -7.36 -4.95 14.77
N ASN A 146 -7.16 -4.47 16.01
CA ASN A 146 -8.24 -3.97 16.85
C ASN A 146 -8.99 -2.81 16.20
N THR A 147 -8.27 -1.81 15.69
CA THR A 147 -8.87 -0.66 14.99
C THR A 147 -9.64 -1.11 13.74
N ALA A 148 -9.08 -2.05 12.97
CA ALA A 148 -9.76 -2.58 11.78
C ALA A 148 -11.08 -3.30 12.14
N ILE A 149 -11.07 -4.11 13.21
CA ILE A 149 -12.26 -4.81 13.72
C ILE A 149 -13.31 -3.81 14.20
N GLU A 150 -12.91 -2.78 14.96
CA GLU A 150 -13.83 -1.73 15.42
C GLU A 150 -14.50 -1.00 14.25
N GLN A 151 -13.75 -0.68 13.20
CA GLN A 151 -14.32 -0.06 11.99
C GLN A 151 -15.30 -0.98 11.25
N LEU A 152 -14.99 -2.28 11.17
CA LEU A 152 -15.89 -3.28 10.56
C LEU A 152 -17.19 -3.45 11.34
N LEU A 153 -17.11 -3.54 12.68
CA LEU A 153 -18.27 -3.61 13.56
C LEU A 153 -19.13 -2.35 13.45
N MET A 154 -18.50 -1.17 13.41
CA MET A 154 -19.21 0.09 13.21
C MET A 154 -19.99 0.11 11.88
N ILE A 155 -19.42 -0.40 10.79
CA ILE A 155 -20.13 -0.49 9.51
C ILE A 155 -21.32 -1.45 9.62
N GLU A 156 -21.12 -2.64 10.21
CA GLU A 156 -22.18 -3.62 10.38
C GLU A 156 -23.34 -3.09 11.23
N ASP A 157 -23.04 -2.43 12.36
CA ASP A 157 -24.05 -1.82 13.22
C ASP A 157 -24.87 -0.73 12.50
N ASN A 158 -24.21 0.06 11.65
CA ASN A 158 -24.87 1.11 10.87
C ASN A 158 -25.74 0.55 9.74
N ARG A 159 -25.36 -0.59 9.16
CA ARG A 159 -26.07 -1.21 8.04
C ARG A 159 -27.16 -2.20 8.49
N ALA A 160 -27.01 -2.81 9.67
CA ALA A 160 -27.92 -3.82 10.24
C ALA A 160 -28.24 -4.98 9.27
N GLU A 161 -27.23 -5.47 8.56
CA GLU A 161 -27.36 -6.41 7.43
C GLU A 161 -27.15 -7.90 7.80
N SER A 162 -27.49 -8.27 9.04
CA SER A 162 -27.29 -9.63 9.60
C SER A 162 -27.93 -10.74 8.78
#